data_AF-A0A1C0VXV8-F1
#
_entry.id   AF-A0A1C0VXV8-F1
#
_cell.length_a   1.000
_cell.length_b   1.000
_cell.length_c   1.000
_cell.angle_alpha   90.00
_cell.angle_beta   90.00
_cell.angle_gamma   90.00
#
_symmetry.space_group_name_H-M   'P 1'
#
loop_
_entity.id
_entity.type
_entity.pdbx_description
1 polymer ?
#
loop_
_entity_poly.entity_id
_entity_poly.type
_entity_poly.pdbx_seq_one_letter_code
_entity_poly.pdbx_strand_id
1 'polypeptide(L)'
;MALSRLLILIAGLGLILGLTIWLISSLSWLYSQVAWSASPLLANLLVLLLIVLLAMLIFALFYYWRLFQRPKKNHAKPQVNLKIPAAKVEAAEETLKALRLQVNQIQDEVARQALISRSREIEASLSRGNVEVVVFGTGSAGKTSVINALVGRMAGKVGAPMGTTEVGETYTLKLKGLDREILITDTPGILEAGIAGTQREKLARQLATEADLLLFVLDNDLRQSEYEPLRNLAQIGKRSLVVFNKTDLYTESDRETIIARLRLRVKGIVSNLDVVTVAANPQEITLESGDKFQPEPDIMPLIRRMAALLRAEGKDLIADNILLQSHRLGEEAHKLIDAQRRRQADKVVDRFQWIGAGVIAVTPLPVVDLLATAAVNAQMIVEIGKIYGCELNMERGKELAMSLAKTLASLGIVAGVIKLVTTALQLNIATFLVSKAIQGVSAAYLTRIAGKSVIEYFRHDQDWGDGGMAEVVQRQFQLNRRGEFVKAFVKDAIARVVEPLAAQSEVEYKCELEEIPQPITKPQTEPEPINYHPQDDWEMGNKNRKEDW
;
A
#
# COMPACT_ATOMS: atom_id res chain seq x y z
N MET A 1 -24.02 8.58 23.22
CA MET A 1 -24.70 9.01 21.98
C MET A 1 -24.77 7.94 20.86
N ALA A 2 -24.20 6.73 21.03
CA ALA A 2 -24.20 5.70 19.98
C ALA A 2 -25.42 4.74 20.02
N LEU A 3 -25.91 4.39 21.21
CA LEU A 3 -27.02 3.44 21.39
C LEU A 3 -28.36 3.94 20.82
N SER A 4 -28.67 5.23 20.96
CA SER A 4 -29.91 5.81 20.40
C SER A 4 -29.91 5.80 18.86
N ARG A 5 -28.74 5.92 18.22
CA ARG A 5 -28.61 5.87 16.75
C ARG A 5 -28.77 4.45 16.22
N LEU A 6 -28.25 3.45 16.93
CA LEU A 6 -28.38 2.04 16.57
C LEU A 6 -29.84 1.57 16.69
N LEU A 7 -30.55 1.99 17.73
CA LEU A 7 -31.98 1.71 17.90
C LEU A 7 -32.84 2.34 16.79
N ILE A 8 -32.55 3.58 16.38
CA ILE A 8 -33.25 4.24 15.27
C ILE A 8 -33.01 3.51 13.95
N LEU A 9 -31.79 3.02 13.71
CA LEU A 9 -31.47 2.26 12.50
C LEU A 9 -32.17 0.90 12.45
N ILE A 10 -32.20 0.17 13.58
CA ILE A 10 -32.91 -1.12 13.66
C ILE A 10 -34.42 -0.92 13.52
N ALA A 11 -34.99 0.09 14.17
CA ALA A 11 -36.41 0.42 14.03
C ALA A 11 -36.76 0.82 12.59
N GLY A 12 -35.90 1.61 11.94
CA GLY A 12 -36.06 1.98 10.53
C GLY A 12 -35.99 0.76 9.60
N LEU A 13 -35.03 -0.15 9.82
CA LEU A 13 -34.90 -1.38 9.04
C LEU A 13 -36.13 -2.28 9.19
N GLY A 14 -36.64 -2.43 10.42
CA GLY A 14 -37.86 -3.20 10.69
C GLY A 14 -39.10 -2.62 10.02
N LEU A 15 -39.25 -1.29 10.03
CA LEU A 15 -40.37 -0.61 9.37
C LEU A 15 -40.33 -0.78 7.85
N ILE A 16 -39.14 -0.70 7.25
CA ILE A 16 -38.94 -0.92 5.82
C ILE A 16 -39.28 -2.37 5.45
N LEU A 17 -38.81 -3.35 6.22
CA LEU A 17 -39.12 -4.78 6.00
C LEU A 17 -40.61 -5.07 6.14
N GLY A 18 -41.30 -4.44 7.09
CA GLY A 18 -42.74 -4.55 7.24
C GLY A 18 -43.49 -3.98 6.04
N LEU A 19 -43.09 -2.80 5.57
CA LEU A 19 -43.69 -2.15 4.39
C LEU A 19 -43.46 -2.94 3.10
N THR A 20 -42.29 -3.57 2.92
CA THR A 20 -42.02 -4.38 1.73
C THR A 20 -42.85 -5.65 1.72
N ILE A 21 -42.99 -6.35 2.85
CA ILE A 21 -43.86 -7.54 2.96
C ILE A 21 -45.33 -7.16 2.71
N TRP A 22 -45.79 -6.04 3.28
CA TRP A 22 -47.14 -5.54 3.03
C TRP A 22 -47.36 -5.16 1.56
N LEU A 23 -46.36 -4.55 0.92
CA LEU A 23 -46.45 -4.19 -0.51
C LEU A 23 -46.50 -5.43 -1.40
N ILE A 24 -45.68 -6.45 -1.12
CA ILE A 24 -45.66 -7.72 -1.89
C ILE A 24 -47.00 -8.45 -1.75
N SER A 25 -47.54 -8.53 -0.53
CA SER A 25 -48.84 -9.17 -0.29
C SER A 25 -49.99 -8.39 -0.94
N SER A 26 -49.96 -7.06 -0.88
CA SER A 26 -50.92 -6.19 -1.58
C SER A 26 -50.84 -6.35 -3.10
N LEU A 27 -49.64 -6.44 -3.68
CA LEU A 27 -49.45 -6.67 -5.11
C LEU A 27 -49.95 -8.04 -5.55
N SER A 28 -49.65 -9.08 -4.75
CA SER A 28 -50.11 -10.43 -5.03
C SER A 28 -51.64 -10.51 -5.01
N TRP A 29 -52.27 -9.84 -4.04
CA TRP A 29 -53.72 -9.74 -3.95
C TRP A 29 -54.31 -8.99 -5.15
N LEU A 30 -53.77 -7.82 -5.51
CA LEU A 30 -54.26 -7.00 -6.62
C LEU A 30 -54.05 -7.68 -7.98
N TYR A 31 -52.92 -8.38 -8.16
CA TYR A 31 -52.66 -9.22 -9.33
C TYR A 31 -53.68 -10.35 -9.44
N SER A 32 -54.00 -11.04 -8.34
CA SER A 32 -54.98 -12.13 -8.35
C SER A 32 -56.40 -11.66 -8.72
N GLN A 33 -56.79 -10.47 -8.28
CA GLN A 33 -58.10 -9.86 -8.59
C GLN A 33 -58.18 -9.42 -10.06
N VAL A 34 -57.15 -8.72 -10.56
CA VAL A 34 -57.15 -8.21 -11.94
C VAL A 34 -56.97 -9.34 -12.96
N ALA A 35 -56.14 -10.34 -12.67
CA ALA A 35 -55.95 -11.50 -13.54
C ALA A 35 -57.24 -12.32 -13.75
N TRP A 36 -58.18 -12.26 -12.80
CA TRP A 36 -59.49 -12.89 -12.92
C TRP A 36 -60.50 -12.07 -13.75
N SER A 37 -60.40 -10.74 -13.77
CA SER A 37 -61.44 -9.87 -14.35
C SER A 37 -61.06 -9.17 -15.66
N ALA A 38 -59.77 -8.93 -15.90
CA ALA A 38 -59.30 -8.12 -17.03
C ALA A 38 -58.01 -8.74 -17.59
N SER A 39 -57.88 -8.79 -18.92
CA SER A 39 -56.87 -9.56 -19.65
C SER A 39 -55.44 -9.62 -19.03
N PRO A 40 -54.73 -10.76 -19.16
CA PRO A 40 -53.39 -10.97 -18.57
C PRO A 40 -52.34 -9.90 -18.93
N LEU A 41 -52.50 -9.28 -20.10
CA LEU A 41 -51.64 -8.18 -20.57
C LEU A 41 -51.74 -6.93 -19.69
N LEU A 42 -52.94 -6.58 -19.25
CA LEU A 42 -53.19 -5.39 -18.43
C LEU A 42 -52.66 -5.57 -17.00
N ALA A 43 -52.79 -6.78 -16.46
CA ALA A 43 -52.22 -7.14 -15.15
C ALA A 43 -50.68 -7.02 -15.16
N ASN A 44 -50.01 -7.50 -16.20
CA ASN A 44 -48.55 -7.40 -16.31
C ASN A 44 -48.06 -5.95 -16.49
N LEU A 45 -48.83 -5.12 -17.21
CA LEU A 45 -48.49 -3.70 -17.42
C LEU A 45 -48.58 -2.90 -16.11
N LEU A 46 -49.58 -3.20 -15.28
CA LEU A 46 -49.76 -2.58 -13.96
C LEU A 46 -48.62 -2.97 -13.00
N VAL A 47 -48.21 -4.25 -12.99
CA VAL A 47 -47.06 -4.72 -12.21
C VAL A 47 -45.78 -4.03 -12.64
N LEU A 48 -45.54 -3.89 -13.95
CA LEU A 48 -44.35 -3.22 -14.48
C LEU A 48 -44.31 -1.74 -14.06
N LEU A 49 -45.44 -1.04 -14.15
CA LEU A 49 -45.56 0.36 -13.71
C LEU A 49 -45.23 0.53 -12.22
N LEU A 50 -45.63 -0.44 -11.40
CA LEU A 50 -45.39 -0.40 -9.95
C LEU A 50 -43.93 -0.72 -9.59
N ILE A 51 -43.28 -1.64 -10.31
CA ILE A 51 -41.83 -1.90 -10.19
C ILE A 51 -41.02 -0.64 -10.52
N VAL A 52 -41.40 0.08 -11.59
CA VAL A 52 -40.75 1.33 -11.98
C VAL A 52 -40.91 2.40 -10.88
N LEU A 53 -42.09 2.51 -10.29
CA LEU A 53 -42.37 3.47 -9.22
C LEU A 53 -41.56 3.16 -7.94
N LEU A 54 -41.42 1.87 -7.60
CA LEU A 54 -40.58 1.41 -6.49
C LEU A 54 -39.09 1.74 -6.72
N ALA A 55 -38.58 1.49 -7.93
CA ALA A 55 -37.20 1.81 -8.29
C ALA A 55 -36.91 3.31 -8.19
N MET A 56 -37.85 4.16 -8.62
CA MET A 56 -37.74 5.62 -8.51
C MET A 56 -37.69 6.07 -7.04
N LEU A 57 -38.48 5.43 -6.16
CA LEU A 57 -38.51 5.76 -4.73
C LEU A 57 -37.20 5.36 -4.01
N ILE A 58 -36.62 4.20 -4.34
CA ILE A 58 -35.31 3.76 -3.83
C ILE A 58 -34.21 4.74 -4.27
N PHE A 59 -34.24 5.17 -5.54
CA PHE A 59 -33.28 6.14 -6.07
C PHE A 59 -33.37 7.49 -5.35
N ALA A 60 -34.58 8.00 -5.10
CA ALA A 60 -34.79 9.24 -4.35
C ALA A 60 -34.25 9.15 -2.91
N LEU A 61 -34.46 8.01 -2.25
CA LEU A 61 -33.96 7.78 -0.89
C LEU A 61 -32.43 7.75 -0.84
N PHE A 62 -31.79 7.10 -1.81
CA PHE A 62 -30.33 7.08 -1.94
C PHE A 62 -29.75 8.48 -2.21
N TYR A 63 -30.41 9.26 -3.08
CA TYR A 63 -30.03 10.63 -3.39
C TYR A 63 -30.06 11.53 -2.13
N TYR A 64 -31.13 11.45 -1.34
CA TYR A 64 -31.26 12.23 -0.09
C TYR A 64 -30.29 11.76 1.00
N TRP A 65 -30.03 10.46 1.13
CA TRP A 65 -29.04 9.92 2.06
C TRP A 65 -27.64 10.46 1.76
N ARG A 66 -27.26 10.53 0.47
CA ARG A 66 -25.98 11.09 0.04
C ARG A 66 -25.87 12.59 0.32
N LEU A 67 -26.98 13.34 0.24
CA LEU A 67 -27.01 14.77 0.54
C LEU A 67 -26.79 15.08 2.04
N PHE A 68 -27.21 14.18 2.93
CA PHE A 68 -27.04 14.31 4.38
C PHE A 68 -25.67 13.85 4.90
N GLN A 69 -24.86 13.15 4.10
CA GLN A 69 -23.48 12.81 4.43
C GLN A 69 -22.49 13.95 4.15
N ARG A 70 -22.79 15.16 4.62
CA ARG A 70 -21.78 16.23 4.62
C ARG A 70 -20.73 15.93 5.70
N PRO A 71 -19.42 15.92 5.37
CA PRO A 71 -18.39 15.80 6.37
C PRO A 71 -18.52 16.97 7.34
N LYS A 72 -18.62 16.66 8.63
CA LYS A 72 -18.63 17.65 9.69
C LYS A 72 -17.33 18.45 9.59
N LYS A 73 -17.39 19.68 9.07
CA LYS A 73 -16.26 20.61 9.14
C LYS A 73 -16.04 20.92 10.61
N ASN A 74 -14.99 20.34 11.19
CA ASN A 74 -14.53 20.70 12.52
C ASN A 74 -14.09 22.17 12.48
N HIS A 75 -14.86 23.03 13.14
CA HIS A 75 -14.44 24.38 13.45
C HIS A 75 -13.30 24.30 14.47
N ALA A 76 -12.13 24.76 14.06
CA ALA A 76 -11.00 24.98 14.96
C ALA A 76 -11.40 26.05 15.99
N LYS A 77 -11.33 25.70 17.27
CA LYS A 77 -11.47 26.66 18.39
C LYS A 77 -10.20 27.52 18.47
N PRO A 78 -10.29 28.81 18.86
CA PRO A 78 -9.11 29.58 19.22
C PRO A 78 -8.61 29.11 20.59
N GLN A 79 -7.38 28.63 20.66
CA GLN A 79 -6.79 28.18 21.92
C GLN A 79 -6.22 29.37 22.70
N VAL A 80 -6.70 29.41 23.94
CA VAL A 80 -6.23 30.19 25.08
C VAL A 80 -4.84 29.71 25.47
N ASN A 81 -4.01 30.66 25.87
CA ASN A 81 -2.65 30.53 26.36
C ASN A 81 -2.53 29.42 27.42
N LEU A 82 -1.87 28.31 27.06
CA LEU A 82 -1.58 27.19 27.94
C LEU A 82 -0.09 26.87 27.83
N LYS A 83 0.55 26.65 29.00
CA LYS A 83 1.86 26.01 29.08
C LYS A 83 1.87 24.76 28.20
N ILE A 84 3.01 24.47 27.57
CA ILE A 84 3.26 23.26 26.76
C ILE A 84 2.45 22.11 27.31
N PRO A 85 1.53 21.50 26.55
CA PRO A 85 0.87 20.30 27.01
C PRO A 85 1.97 19.24 27.17
N ALA A 86 2.35 18.91 28.41
CA ALA A 86 3.30 17.84 28.70
C ALA A 86 2.94 16.56 27.92
N ALA A 87 1.63 16.33 27.74
CA ALA A 87 1.05 15.28 26.93
C ALA A 87 1.58 15.16 25.48
N LYS A 88 1.87 16.27 24.77
CA LYS A 88 2.36 16.19 23.37
C LYS A 88 3.82 15.73 23.31
N VAL A 89 4.65 16.26 24.20
CA VAL A 89 6.07 15.89 24.32
C VAL A 89 6.19 14.46 24.81
N GLU A 90 5.41 14.09 25.83
CA GLU A 90 5.34 12.74 26.37
C GLU A 90 4.87 11.73 25.31
N ALA A 91 3.83 12.07 24.52
CA ALA A 91 3.38 11.23 23.41
C ALA A 91 4.47 11.02 22.35
N ALA A 92 5.29 12.04 22.07
CA ALA A 92 6.40 11.91 21.14
C ALA A 92 7.49 10.98 21.68
N GLU A 93 7.86 11.12 22.96
CA GLU A 93 8.82 10.23 23.61
C GLU A 93 8.33 8.78 23.66
N GLU A 94 7.05 8.55 23.98
CA GLU A 94 6.45 7.21 23.95
C GLU A 94 6.49 6.61 22.54
N THR A 95 6.17 7.41 21.52
CA THR A 95 6.23 6.99 20.11
C THR A 95 7.66 6.61 19.72
N LEU A 96 8.66 7.38 20.12
CA LEU A 96 10.07 7.10 19.83
C LEU A 96 10.59 5.86 20.59
N LYS A 97 10.14 5.64 21.83
CA LYS A 97 10.43 4.41 22.59
C LYS A 97 9.83 3.17 21.91
N ALA A 98 8.56 3.24 21.52
CA ALA A 98 7.89 2.15 20.80
C ALA A 98 8.58 1.86 19.46
N LEU A 99 8.98 2.91 18.74
CA LEU A 99 9.73 2.81 17.50
C LEU A 99 11.05 2.06 17.67
N ARG A 100 11.83 2.35 18.72
CA ARG A 100 13.09 1.65 18.98
C ARG A 100 12.91 0.14 19.15
N LEU A 101 11.85 -0.27 19.85
CA LEU A 101 11.51 -1.69 20.01
C LEU A 101 11.17 -2.34 18.66
N GLN A 102 10.46 -1.63 17.77
CA GLN A 102 10.14 -2.11 16.43
C GLN A 102 11.36 -2.17 15.51
N VAL A 103 12.21 -1.14 15.53
CA VAL A 103 13.41 -1.05 14.68
C VAL A 103 14.39 -2.21 14.97
N ASN A 104 14.42 -2.72 16.20
CA ASN A 104 15.20 -3.91 16.55
C ASN A 104 14.76 -5.20 15.79
N GLN A 105 13.57 -5.23 15.19
CA GLN A 105 13.09 -6.36 14.37
C GLN A 105 13.62 -6.33 12.93
N ILE A 106 14.25 -5.22 12.51
CA ILE A 106 14.78 -5.04 11.16
C ILE A 106 16.10 -5.82 11.02
N GLN A 107 16.16 -6.72 10.05
CA GLN A 107 17.33 -7.56 9.75
C GLN A 107 18.40 -6.82 8.95
N ASP A 108 18.02 -5.85 8.12
CA ASP A 108 18.96 -5.00 7.40
C ASP A 108 19.68 -4.08 8.39
N GLU A 109 20.95 -4.38 8.66
CA GLU A 109 21.77 -3.65 9.62
C GLU A 109 21.91 -2.17 9.25
N VAL A 110 22.11 -1.86 7.96
CA VAL A 110 22.34 -0.49 7.51
C VAL A 110 21.07 0.33 7.69
N ALA A 111 19.93 -0.22 7.25
CA ALA A 111 18.64 0.44 7.42
C ALA A 111 18.28 0.60 8.91
N ARG A 112 18.58 -0.40 9.73
CA ARG A 112 18.37 -0.35 11.18
C ARG A 112 19.20 0.75 11.83
N GLN A 113 20.49 0.85 11.53
CA GLN A 113 21.35 1.90 12.09
C GLN A 113 20.92 3.29 11.63
N ALA A 114 20.51 3.46 10.38
CA ALA A 114 20.00 4.74 9.87
C ALA A 114 18.72 5.21 10.59
N LEU A 115 17.80 4.29 10.91
CA LEU A 115 16.59 4.63 11.68
C LEU A 115 16.92 4.93 13.15
N ILE A 116 17.87 4.20 13.75
CA ILE A 116 18.33 4.45 15.13
C ILE A 116 19.01 5.82 15.23
N SER A 117 19.89 6.16 14.28
CA SER A 117 20.57 7.47 14.28
C SER A 117 19.56 8.60 14.16
N ARG A 118 18.61 8.50 13.22
CA ARG A 118 17.56 9.49 13.04
C ARG A 118 16.63 9.61 14.26
N SER A 119 16.28 8.50 14.90
CA SER A 119 15.53 8.51 16.17
C SER A 119 16.28 9.25 17.27
N ARG A 120 17.61 9.05 17.39
CA ARG A 120 18.45 9.77 18.37
C ARG A 120 18.57 11.25 18.04
N GLU A 121 18.65 11.62 16.78
CA GLU A 121 18.68 13.02 16.34
C GLU A 121 17.39 13.75 16.71
N ILE A 122 16.23 13.12 16.52
CA ILE A 122 14.92 13.66 16.90
C ILE A 122 14.84 13.86 18.43
N GLU A 123 15.24 12.86 19.23
CA GLU A 123 15.29 13.00 20.70
C GLU A 123 16.25 14.09 21.16
N ALA A 124 17.42 14.19 20.51
CA ALA A 124 18.39 15.24 20.81
C ALA A 124 17.81 16.62 20.48
N SER A 125 17.09 16.78 19.36
CA SER A 125 16.42 18.03 19.00
C SER A 125 15.37 18.43 20.04
N LEU A 126 14.54 17.48 20.48
CA LEU A 126 13.57 17.69 21.54
C LEU A 126 14.23 18.16 22.85
N SER A 127 15.35 17.54 23.24
CA SER A 127 16.08 17.88 24.48
C SER A 127 16.75 19.26 24.43
N ARG A 128 17.24 19.69 23.26
CA ARG A 128 17.89 20.99 23.06
C ARG A 128 16.87 22.13 23.09
N GLY A 129 15.66 21.90 22.57
CA GLY A 129 14.58 22.89 22.55
C GLY A 129 14.85 24.09 21.64
N ASN A 130 15.78 23.94 20.69
CA ASN A 130 16.04 24.93 19.64
C ASN A 130 14.86 24.96 18.66
N VAL A 131 14.62 26.11 18.05
CA VAL A 131 13.60 26.23 16.98
C VAL A 131 14.30 26.19 15.63
N GLU A 132 13.93 25.23 14.81
CA GLU A 132 14.38 25.10 13.43
C GLU A 132 13.46 25.90 12.48
N VAL A 133 14.02 26.95 11.89
CA VAL A 133 13.36 27.83 10.94
C VAL A 133 13.95 27.59 9.56
N VAL A 134 13.13 27.25 8.59
CA VAL A 134 13.58 27.01 7.21
C VAL A 134 13.05 28.10 6.29
N VAL A 135 13.94 28.71 5.50
CA VAL A 135 13.57 29.69 4.49
C VAL A 135 13.35 28.99 3.16
N PHE A 136 12.11 29.05 2.66
CA PHE A 136 11.64 28.26 1.52
C PHE A 136 10.98 29.18 0.48
N GLY A 137 11.06 28.83 -0.81
CA GLY A 137 10.54 29.67 -1.90
C GLY A 137 11.31 29.48 -3.20
N THR A 138 10.87 30.14 -4.28
CA THR A 138 11.45 29.93 -5.62
C THR A 138 12.89 30.42 -5.72
N GLY A 139 13.57 30.05 -6.81
CA GLY A 139 14.81 30.72 -7.21
C GLY A 139 14.57 32.23 -7.33
N SER A 140 15.55 33.03 -6.93
CA SER A 140 15.55 34.50 -7.05
C SER A 140 14.56 35.30 -6.19
N ALA A 141 13.71 34.68 -5.36
CA ALA A 141 12.82 35.40 -4.43
C ALA A 141 13.57 36.18 -3.32
N GLY A 142 14.88 35.94 -3.19
CA GLY A 142 15.75 36.62 -2.21
C GLY A 142 15.84 35.95 -0.84
N LYS A 143 15.72 34.61 -0.78
CA LYS A 143 15.84 33.80 0.45
C LYS A 143 17.15 34.07 1.21
N THR A 144 18.28 33.93 0.53
CA THR A 144 19.61 34.19 1.08
C THR A 144 19.75 35.66 1.53
N SER A 145 19.17 36.62 0.79
CA SER A 145 19.15 38.03 1.20
C SER A 145 18.34 38.24 2.49
N VAL A 146 17.19 37.59 2.62
CA VAL A 146 16.37 37.61 3.85
C VAL A 146 17.16 37.04 5.03
N ILE A 147 17.86 35.92 4.85
CA ILE A 147 18.71 35.33 5.89
C ILE A 147 19.83 36.28 6.29
N ASN A 148 20.57 36.82 5.33
CA ASN A 148 21.67 37.75 5.60
C ASN A 148 21.19 39.00 6.33
N ALA A 149 20.04 39.54 5.97
CA ALA A 149 19.42 40.68 6.65
C ALA A 149 18.98 40.32 8.08
N LEU A 150 18.38 39.13 8.29
CA LEU A 150 17.98 38.63 9.60
C LEU A 150 19.19 38.41 10.51
N VAL A 151 20.22 37.72 10.01
CA VAL A 151 21.46 37.46 10.73
C VAL A 151 22.15 38.80 11.01
N GLY A 152 22.48 39.60 10.01
CA GLY A 152 23.22 40.85 10.17
C GLY A 152 22.60 41.87 11.14
N ARG A 153 21.27 41.99 11.18
CA ARG A 153 20.58 42.88 12.13
C ARG A 153 20.45 42.32 13.54
N MET A 154 20.59 41.00 13.72
CA MET A 154 20.46 40.32 15.03
C MET A 154 21.80 39.79 15.60
N ALA A 155 22.88 39.83 14.82
CA ALA A 155 24.18 39.18 15.02
C ALA A 155 25.21 39.97 15.88
N GLY A 156 24.82 40.51 17.03
CA GLY A 156 25.78 41.16 17.95
C GLY A 156 26.96 40.26 18.41
N LYS A 157 26.83 38.93 18.30
CA LYS A 157 27.90 37.90 18.37
C LYS A 157 27.43 36.65 17.60
N VAL A 158 28.02 36.36 16.43
CA VAL A 158 27.75 35.13 15.66
C VAL A 158 28.71 34.04 16.11
N GLY A 159 28.19 32.88 16.51
CA GLY A 159 29.00 31.66 16.65
C GLY A 159 29.27 31.06 15.27
N ALA A 160 30.51 30.62 15.03
CA ALA A 160 30.93 30.05 13.76
C ALA A 160 29.97 28.95 13.26
N PRO A 161 29.79 28.79 11.93
CA PRO A 161 28.98 27.71 11.37
C PRO A 161 29.49 26.34 11.83
N MET A 162 28.63 25.53 12.46
CA MET A 162 28.88 24.09 12.59
C MET A 162 28.54 23.41 11.25
N GLY A 163 29.48 22.61 10.72
CA GLY A 163 29.51 22.04 9.36
C GLY A 163 28.27 21.26 8.89
N THR A 164 28.17 20.79 7.64
CA THR A 164 29.13 20.64 6.54
C THR A 164 28.52 21.04 5.19
N THR A 165 29.41 21.46 4.31
CA THR A 165 29.27 21.96 2.94
C THR A 165 28.30 21.18 2.03
N GLU A 166 27.64 21.90 1.11
CA GLU A 166 26.82 21.49 -0.05
C GLU A 166 25.30 21.30 0.14
N VAL A 167 24.79 21.23 1.37
CA VAL A 167 23.36 20.98 1.66
C VAL A 167 22.86 21.94 2.75
N GLY A 168 22.36 23.12 2.36
CA GLY A 168 21.66 24.09 3.22
C GLY A 168 22.48 24.71 4.37
N GLU A 169 22.81 26.00 4.27
CA GLU A 169 23.57 26.69 5.32
C GLU A 169 22.68 27.04 6.52
N THR A 170 23.11 26.68 7.73
CA THR A 170 22.37 26.93 8.98
C THR A 170 23.05 27.98 9.85
N TYR A 171 22.28 28.98 10.26
CA TYR A 171 22.72 30.14 11.04
C TYR A 171 22.06 30.15 12.41
N THR A 172 22.83 30.39 13.48
CA THR A 172 22.28 30.49 14.84
C THR A 172 21.94 31.93 15.17
N LEU A 173 20.72 32.14 15.66
CA LEU A 173 20.19 33.45 15.96
C LEU A 173 19.63 33.52 17.37
N LYS A 174 20.05 34.56 18.12
CA LYS A 174 19.59 34.84 19.49
C LYS A 174 18.71 36.08 19.49
N LEU A 175 17.42 35.90 19.67
CA LEU A 175 16.47 36.99 19.86
C LEU A 175 16.39 37.39 21.33
N LYS A 176 16.52 38.70 21.61
CA LYS A 176 16.34 39.24 22.97
C LYS A 176 14.93 38.88 23.50
N GLY A 177 14.86 38.28 24.69
CA GLY A 177 13.60 37.85 25.31
C GLY A 177 13.01 36.57 24.74
N LEU A 178 13.84 35.71 24.13
CA LEU A 178 13.56 34.32 23.84
C LEU A 178 14.68 33.49 24.48
N ASP A 179 14.34 32.59 25.40
CA ASP A 179 15.32 31.77 26.15
C ASP A 179 15.88 30.59 25.32
N ARG A 180 15.65 30.58 24.00
CA ARG A 180 16.00 29.48 23.10
C ARG A 180 16.72 30.00 21.88
N GLU A 181 17.58 29.15 21.31
CA GLU A 181 18.27 29.44 20.06
C GLU A 181 17.35 29.16 18.86
N ILE A 182 17.49 29.99 17.83
CA ILE A 182 16.78 29.83 16.56
C ILE A 182 17.81 29.45 15.51
N LEU A 183 17.63 28.31 14.89
CA LEU A 183 18.45 27.81 13.80
C LEU A 183 17.75 28.16 12.50
N ILE A 184 18.36 28.99 11.65
CA ILE A 184 17.80 29.39 10.37
C ILE A 184 18.57 28.68 9.25
N THR A 185 17.88 27.85 8.47
CA THR A 185 18.49 27.10 7.36
C THR A 185 18.08 27.69 6.01
N ASP A 186 19.04 27.99 5.15
CA ASP A 186 18.80 28.35 3.75
C ASP A 186 18.50 27.10 2.92
N THR A 187 17.50 27.17 2.03
CA THR A 187 17.17 26.06 1.13
C THR A 187 17.38 26.44 -0.33
N PRO A 188 17.78 25.47 -1.17
CA PRO A 188 17.74 25.65 -2.62
C PRO A 188 16.35 26.06 -3.12
N GLY A 189 16.28 26.75 -4.27
CA GLY A 189 15.00 27.16 -4.84
C GLY A 189 14.15 25.97 -5.31
N ILE A 190 12.83 26.02 -5.10
CA ILE A 190 11.89 24.94 -5.44
C ILE A 190 11.56 24.82 -6.94
N LEU A 191 12.12 25.67 -7.79
CA LEU A 191 11.83 25.75 -9.23
C LEU A 191 13.12 25.97 -10.05
N GLU A 192 14.19 25.27 -9.70
CA GLU A 192 15.41 25.25 -10.53
C GLU A 192 15.25 24.22 -11.66
N ALA A 193 15.53 24.61 -12.90
CA ALA A 193 15.40 23.73 -14.06
C ALA A 193 16.51 22.67 -14.12
N GLY A 194 16.20 21.46 -14.59
CA GLY A 194 17.15 20.38 -14.87
C GLY A 194 17.17 19.22 -13.85
N ILE A 195 17.95 18.18 -14.13
CA ILE A 195 18.07 16.96 -13.27
C ILE A 195 18.57 17.33 -11.86
N ALA A 196 19.54 18.24 -11.77
CA ALA A 196 20.01 18.80 -10.50
C ALA A 196 18.92 19.57 -9.74
N GLY A 197 18.01 20.22 -10.46
CA GLY A 197 16.85 20.92 -9.89
C GLY A 197 15.89 19.96 -9.17
N THR A 198 15.67 18.76 -9.71
CA THR A 198 14.77 17.77 -9.08
C THR A 198 15.30 17.22 -7.75
N GLN A 199 16.62 17.04 -7.61
CA GLN A 199 17.24 16.60 -6.36
C GLN A 199 17.22 17.72 -5.32
N ARG A 200 17.52 18.96 -5.74
CA ARG A 200 17.45 20.15 -4.87
C ARG A 200 16.04 20.44 -4.39
N GLU A 201 15.04 20.24 -5.24
CA GLU A 201 13.64 20.41 -4.86
C GLU A 201 13.23 19.37 -3.81
N LYS A 202 13.65 18.10 -3.98
CA LYS A 202 13.41 17.05 -2.97
C LYS A 202 14.06 17.41 -1.63
N LEU A 203 15.31 17.87 -1.66
CA LEU A 203 16.04 18.30 -0.48
C LEU A 203 15.36 19.50 0.20
N ALA A 204 14.99 20.53 -0.57
CA ALA A 204 14.29 21.70 -0.05
C ALA A 204 12.95 21.31 0.61
N ARG A 205 12.20 20.39 0.00
CA ARG A 205 10.95 19.84 0.58
C ARG A 205 11.22 19.03 1.84
N GLN A 206 12.31 18.26 1.89
CA GLN A 206 12.71 17.52 3.08
C GLN A 206 13.02 18.47 4.24
N LEU A 207 13.91 19.45 4.02
CA LEU A 207 14.27 20.47 5.02
C LEU A 207 13.02 21.24 5.47
N ALA A 208 12.16 21.66 4.53
CA ALA A 208 10.91 22.33 4.88
C ALA A 208 9.96 21.45 5.71
N THR A 209 10.05 20.13 5.55
CA THR A 209 9.25 19.22 6.36
C THR A 209 9.89 18.90 7.72
N GLU A 210 11.19 19.11 7.87
CA GLU A 210 11.90 18.94 9.13
C GLU A 210 11.86 20.22 9.98
N ALA A 211 11.51 21.37 9.40
CA ALA A 211 11.39 22.66 10.09
C ALA A 211 10.22 22.75 11.09
N ASP A 212 10.43 23.49 12.18
CA ASP A 212 9.36 23.90 13.12
C ASP A 212 8.54 25.08 12.55
N LEU A 213 9.21 26.01 11.87
CA LEU A 213 8.61 27.18 11.24
C LEU A 213 9.15 27.39 9.82
N LEU A 214 8.26 27.69 8.89
CA LEU A 214 8.61 28.02 7.51
C LEU A 214 8.55 29.52 7.26
N LEU A 215 9.60 30.08 6.67
CA LEU A 215 9.58 31.42 6.06
C LEU A 215 9.41 31.24 4.55
N PHE A 216 8.18 31.40 4.06
CA PHE A 216 7.84 31.24 2.65
C PHE A 216 8.06 32.57 1.91
N VAL A 217 9.21 32.71 1.25
CA VAL A 217 9.65 33.96 0.61
C VAL A 217 9.14 34.05 -0.82
N LEU A 218 8.52 35.18 -1.14
CA LEU A 218 7.96 35.55 -2.43
C LEU A 218 8.47 36.94 -2.81
N ASP A 219 8.58 37.25 -4.10
CA ASP A 219 8.91 38.59 -4.59
C ASP A 219 7.82 39.21 -5.48
N ASN A 220 6.68 38.53 -5.64
CA ASN A 220 5.51 38.98 -6.39
C ASN A 220 4.23 38.27 -5.87
N ASP A 221 3.10 38.42 -6.57
CA ASP A 221 1.87 37.66 -6.31
C ASP A 221 2.10 36.14 -6.42
N LEU A 222 1.31 35.37 -5.68
CA LEU A 222 1.52 33.94 -5.48
C LEU A 222 1.11 33.13 -6.71
N ARG A 223 2.09 32.47 -7.35
CA ARG A 223 1.87 31.60 -8.52
C ARG A 223 1.37 30.22 -8.08
N GLN A 224 0.78 29.47 -9.00
CA GLN A 224 0.29 28.11 -8.70
C GLN A 224 1.43 27.16 -8.29
N SER A 225 2.60 27.28 -8.92
CA SER A 225 3.80 26.51 -8.59
C SER A 225 4.35 26.79 -7.18
N GLU A 226 3.99 27.92 -6.58
CA GLU A 226 4.33 28.28 -5.20
C GLU A 226 3.20 27.92 -4.23
N TYR A 227 1.96 28.08 -4.67
CA TYR A 227 0.78 27.77 -3.88
C TYR A 227 0.68 26.27 -3.54
N GLU A 228 0.91 25.37 -4.50
CA GLU A 228 0.80 23.92 -4.26
C GLU A 228 1.78 23.42 -3.18
N PRO A 229 3.10 23.74 -3.22
CA PRO A 229 4.02 23.41 -2.12
C PRO A 229 3.59 24.00 -0.78
N LEU A 230 3.19 25.28 -0.73
CA LEU A 230 2.74 25.93 0.51
C LEU A 230 1.50 25.23 1.09
N ARG A 231 0.51 24.91 0.24
CA ARG A 231 -0.71 24.21 0.62
C ARG A 231 -0.41 22.80 1.13
N ASN A 232 0.45 22.05 0.45
CA ASN A 232 0.84 20.70 0.87
C ASN A 232 1.55 20.71 2.23
N LEU A 233 2.46 21.65 2.46
CA LEU A 233 3.14 21.82 3.74
C LEU A 233 2.16 22.21 4.86
N ALA A 234 1.18 23.07 4.58
CA ALA A 234 0.14 23.41 5.54
C ALA A 234 -0.80 22.24 5.86
N GLN A 235 -1.12 21.38 4.87
CA GLN A 235 -1.97 20.20 5.08
C GLN A 235 -1.32 19.15 5.99
N ILE A 236 0.01 19.04 5.98
CA ILE A 236 0.76 18.21 6.93
C ILE A 236 1.01 18.91 8.28
N GLY A 237 0.38 20.07 8.51
CA GLY A 237 0.41 20.79 9.78
C GLY A 237 1.55 21.79 9.95
N LYS A 238 2.31 22.15 8.90
CA LYS A 238 3.40 23.12 9.05
C LYS A 238 2.91 24.55 9.20
N ARG A 239 3.50 25.25 10.17
CA ARG A 239 3.30 26.68 10.39
C ARG A 239 4.20 27.49 9.46
N SER A 240 3.61 28.45 8.74
CA SER A 240 4.35 29.28 7.78
C SER A 240 4.08 30.77 8.00
N LEU A 241 5.13 31.59 7.81
CA LEU A 241 5.05 33.01 7.54
C LEU A 241 5.24 33.24 6.05
N VAL A 242 4.36 34.02 5.42
CA VAL A 242 4.53 34.42 4.02
C VAL A 242 5.26 35.75 3.99
N VAL A 243 6.46 35.75 3.42
CA VAL A 243 7.38 36.90 3.40
C VAL A 243 7.40 37.47 1.99
N PHE A 244 6.69 38.58 1.77
CA PHE A 244 6.73 39.32 0.52
C PHE A 244 7.96 40.24 0.53
N ASN A 245 9.00 39.81 -0.18
CA ASN A 245 10.29 40.47 -0.31
C ASN A 245 10.35 41.40 -1.54
N LYS A 246 11.40 42.21 -1.62
CA LYS A 246 11.65 43.21 -2.68
C LYS A 246 10.56 44.28 -2.75
N THR A 247 9.99 44.65 -1.61
CA THR A 247 8.92 45.66 -1.58
C THR A 247 9.38 47.06 -1.98
N ASP A 248 10.69 47.30 -2.02
CA ASP A 248 11.31 48.52 -2.55
C ASP A 248 11.08 48.72 -4.05
N LEU A 249 10.77 47.66 -4.80
CA LEU A 249 10.50 47.73 -6.24
C LEU A 249 9.06 48.14 -6.58
N TYR A 250 8.19 48.32 -5.59
CA TYR A 250 6.77 48.56 -5.77
C TYR A 250 6.36 49.91 -5.19
N THR A 251 5.43 50.58 -5.88
CA THR A 251 4.74 51.74 -5.30
C THR A 251 3.91 51.30 -4.09
N GLU A 252 3.59 52.24 -3.20
CA GLU A 252 2.78 51.93 -2.02
C GLU A 252 1.41 51.33 -2.38
N SER A 253 0.75 51.86 -3.41
CA SER A 253 -0.54 51.35 -3.90
C SER A 253 -0.46 49.94 -4.49
N ASP A 254 0.61 49.63 -5.23
CA ASP A 254 0.80 48.30 -5.80
C ASP A 254 1.11 47.29 -4.71
N ARG A 255 1.95 47.67 -3.75
CA ARG A 255 2.29 46.87 -2.58
C ARG A 255 1.03 46.50 -1.80
N GLU A 256 0.15 47.45 -1.50
CA GLU A 256 -1.12 47.18 -0.80
C GLU A 256 -2.03 46.23 -1.58
N THR A 257 -2.12 46.42 -2.90
CA THR A 257 -2.91 45.56 -3.79
C THR A 257 -2.39 44.12 -3.78
N ILE A 258 -1.07 43.93 -3.88
CA ILE A 258 -0.45 42.60 -3.85
C ILE A 258 -0.68 41.94 -2.49
N ILE A 259 -0.47 42.65 -1.38
CA ILE A 259 -0.70 42.10 -0.03
C ILE A 259 -2.16 41.66 0.16
N ALA A 260 -3.12 42.45 -0.32
CA ALA A 260 -4.54 42.11 -0.24
C ALA A 260 -4.84 40.80 -1.00
N ARG A 261 -4.26 40.65 -2.21
CA ARG A 261 -4.38 39.42 -3.00
C ARG A 261 -3.71 38.23 -2.34
N LEU A 262 -2.48 38.39 -1.84
CA LEU A 262 -1.76 37.33 -1.12
C LEU A 262 -2.58 36.81 0.07
N ARG A 263 -3.09 37.73 0.92
CA ARG A 263 -3.96 37.39 2.05
C ARG A 263 -5.22 36.64 1.63
N LEU A 264 -5.84 37.01 0.50
CA LEU A 264 -7.00 36.31 -0.02
C LEU A 264 -6.63 34.89 -0.49
N ARG A 265 -5.52 34.73 -1.21
CA ARG A 265 -5.07 33.43 -1.75
C ARG A 265 -4.65 32.44 -0.66
N VAL A 266 -4.00 32.92 0.41
CA VAL A 266 -3.55 32.08 1.53
C VAL A 266 -4.58 31.93 2.64
N LYS A 267 -5.81 32.44 2.44
CA LYS A 267 -6.89 32.35 3.42
C LYS A 267 -7.18 30.90 3.79
N GLY A 268 -7.16 30.61 5.09
CA GLY A 268 -7.36 29.25 5.63
C GLY A 268 -6.10 28.38 5.64
N ILE A 269 -4.97 28.90 5.12
CA ILE A 269 -3.65 28.26 5.17
C ILE A 269 -2.72 29.06 6.10
N VAL A 270 -2.68 30.38 5.92
CA VAL A 270 -1.83 31.31 6.69
C VAL A 270 -2.69 32.45 7.23
N SER A 271 -2.40 32.91 8.45
CA SER A 271 -3.11 34.07 9.03
C SER A 271 -2.73 35.36 8.31
N ASN A 272 -3.65 36.33 8.23
CA ASN A 272 -3.37 37.64 7.64
C ASN A 272 -2.22 38.39 8.33
N LEU A 273 -2.00 38.14 9.63
CA LEU A 273 -0.90 38.70 10.42
C LEU A 273 0.47 38.08 10.08
N ASP A 274 0.46 36.91 9.45
CA ASP A 274 1.66 36.16 9.08
C ASP A 274 2.10 36.43 7.64
N VAL A 275 1.37 37.31 6.93
CA VAL A 275 1.80 37.87 5.64
C VAL A 275 2.53 39.18 5.95
N VAL A 276 3.86 39.15 5.81
CA VAL A 276 4.76 40.26 6.16
C VAL A 276 5.52 40.76 4.94
N THR A 277 5.75 42.07 4.88
CA THR A 277 6.54 42.72 3.83
C THR A 277 7.95 42.99 4.30
N VAL A 278 8.93 42.82 3.41
CA VAL A 278 10.33 43.12 3.68
C VAL A 278 11.04 43.63 2.42
N ALA A 279 12.11 44.40 2.62
CA ALA A 279 13.10 44.71 1.60
C ALA A 279 14.47 44.27 2.11
N ALA A 280 14.82 43.01 1.87
CA ALA A 280 16.00 42.40 2.47
C ALA A 280 17.33 42.87 1.86
N ASN A 281 17.31 43.27 0.59
CA ASN A 281 18.45 43.87 -0.11
C ASN A 281 17.94 44.93 -1.10
N PRO A 282 17.63 46.14 -0.62
CA PRO A 282 17.07 47.21 -1.45
C PRO A 282 18.01 47.60 -2.60
N GLN A 283 17.46 47.99 -3.75
CA GLN A 283 18.25 48.46 -4.88
C GLN A 283 19.00 49.76 -4.57
N GLU A 284 20.22 49.89 -5.11
CA GLU A 284 20.96 51.15 -5.10
C GLU A 284 20.23 52.20 -5.92
N ILE A 285 20.12 53.41 -5.37
CA ILE A 285 19.46 54.56 -5.99
C ILE A 285 20.53 55.59 -6.30
N THR A 286 20.50 56.17 -7.50
CA THR A 286 21.33 57.33 -7.85
C THR A 286 20.61 58.60 -7.42
N LEU A 287 21.22 59.37 -6.53
CA LEU A 287 20.71 60.66 -6.08
C LEU A 287 20.83 61.70 -7.21
N GLU A 288 20.09 62.80 -7.11
CA GLU A 288 20.20 63.92 -8.06
C GLU A 288 21.62 64.51 -8.13
N SER A 289 22.43 64.32 -7.09
CA SER A 289 23.86 64.68 -7.05
C SER A 289 24.77 63.77 -7.88
N GLY A 290 24.26 62.65 -8.40
CA GLY A 290 25.05 61.60 -9.07
C GLY A 290 25.65 60.56 -8.12
N ASP A 291 25.53 60.75 -6.80
CA ASP A 291 26.00 59.80 -5.81
C ASP A 291 25.12 58.55 -5.75
N LYS A 292 25.74 57.40 -5.51
CA LYS A 292 25.02 56.14 -5.28
C LYS A 292 24.71 56.01 -3.79
N PHE A 293 23.44 55.80 -3.46
CA PHE A 293 22.96 55.53 -2.12
C PHE A 293 22.32 54.15 -2.08
N GLN A 294 22.78 53.29 -1.16
CA GLN A 294 22.18 51.99 -0.91
C GLN A 294 21.29 52.09 0.33
N PRO A 295 19.96 51.95 0.19
CA PRO A 295 19.06 51.95 1.33
C PRO A 295 19.34 50.78 2.28
N GLU A 296 19.18 51.04 3.57
CA GLU A 296 19.31 50.01 4.58
C GLU A 296 18.18 48.95 4.46
N PRO A 297 18.47 47.65 4.71
CA PRO A 297 17.45 46.61 4.67
C PRO A 297 16.29 46.84 5.64
N ASP A 298 15.05 46.74 5.14
CA ASP A 298 13.82 46.75 5.93
C ASP A 298 13.37 45.32 6.25
N ILE A 299 13.88 44.80 7.36
CA ILE A 299 13.61 43.42 7.84
C ILE A 299 12.86 43.39 9.18
N MET A 300 12.69 44.55 9.81
CA MET A 300 12.11 44.66 11.15
C MET A 300 10.66 44.14 11.25
N PRO A 301 9.78 44.30 10.24
CA PRO A 301 8.44 43.70 10.26
C PRO A 301 8.48 42.17 10.45
N LEU A 302 9.38 41.49 9.73
CA LEU A 302 9.57 40.04 9.85
C LEU A 302 10.12 39.65 11.22
N ILE A 303 11.16 40.35 11.71
CA ILE A 303 11.73 40.09 13.04
C ILE A 303 10.67 40.19 14.13
N ARG A 304 9.86 41.26 14.11
CA ARG A 304 8.79 41.48 15.11
C ARG A 304 7.73 40.39 15.05
N ARG A 305 7.29 40.01 13.86
CA ARG A 305 6.25 38.97 13.71
C ARG A 305 6.78 37.60 14.12
N MET A 306 7.98 37.24 13.69
CA MET A 306 8.64 36.00 14.06
C MET A 306 8.87 35.92 15.58
N ALA A 307 9.36 37.00 16.21
CA ALA A 307 9.52 37.06 17.67
C ALA A 307 8.19 36.87 18.41
N ALA A 308 7.12 37.52 17.95
CA ALA A 308 5.79 37.40 18.54
C ALA A 308 5.24 35.96 18.41
N LEU A 309 5.39 35.35 17.23
CA LEU A 309 4.95 33.99 16.96
C LEU A 309 5.75 32.98 17.79
N LEU A 310 7.08 33.08 17.80
CA LEU A 310 7.93 32.12 18.53
C LEU A 310 7.78 32.23 20.05
N ARG A 311 7.48 33.42 20.60
CA ARG A 311 7.15 33.57 22.03
C ARG A 311 5.79 32.96 22.38
N ALA A 312 4.81 33.03 21.47
CA ALA A 312 3.47 32.53 21.71
C ALA A 312 3.35 31.01 21.44
N GLU A 313 3.90 30.54 20.32
CA GLU A 313 3.65 29.21 19.75
C GLU A 313 4.92 28.33 19.70
N GLY A 314 6.12 28.89 19.93
CA GLY A 314 7.38 28.19 19.60
C GLY A 314 7.61 26.85 20.30
N LYS A 315 6.99 26.61 21.46
CA LYS A 315 7.04 25.31 22.15
C LYS A 315 6.13 24.27 21.49
N ASP A 316 4.95 24.69 21.05
CA ASP A 316 3.99 23.83 20.36
C ASP A 316 4.51 23.45 18.97
N LEU A 317 5.19 24.38 18.27
CA LEU A 317 5.79 24.10 16.97
C LEU A 317 6.81 22.97 17.02
N ILE A 318 7.70 23.00 18.02
CA ILE A 318 8.69 21.92 18.24
C ILE A 318 7.96 20.61 18.53
N ALA A 319 6.99 20.61 19.46
CA ALA A 319 6.28 19.39 19.83
C ALA A 319 5.52 18.78 18.64
N ASP A 320 4.82 19.60 17.85
CA ASP A 320 4.08 19.16 16.68
C ASP A 320 5.02 18.63 15.58
N ASN A 321 6.19 19.25 15.39
CA ASN A 321 7.19 18.78 14.44
C ASN A 321 7.82 17.46 14.87
N ILE A 322 8.22 17.32 16.14
CA ILE A 322 8.78 16.08 16.68
C ILE A 322 7.78 14.93 16.57
N LEU A 323 6.49 15.16 16.85
CA LEU A 323 5.43 14.18 16.64
C LEU A 323 5.32 13.78 15.16
N LEU A 324 5.32 14.75 14.24
CA LEU A 324 5.28 14.51 12.80
C LEU A 324 6.48 13.67 12.33
N GLN A 325 7.70 14.01 12.78
CA GLN A 325 8.91 13.28 12.45
C GLN A 325 8.88 11.86 13.01
N SER A 326 8.44 11.69 14.26
CA SER A 326 8.33 10.39 14.93
C SER A 326 7.36 9.46 14.21
N HIS A 327 6.18 9.96 13.82
CA HIS A 327 5.21 9.19 13.04
C HIS A 327 5.75 8.76 11.68
N ARG A 328 6.45 9.65 10.96
CA ARG A 328 7.05 9.32 9.66
C ARG A 328 8.14 8.27 9.79
N LEU A 329 8.98 8.38 10.82
CA LEU A 329 10.02 7.40 11.09
C LEU A 329 9.42 6.03 11.43
N GLY A 330 8.29 6.02 12.17
CA GLY A 330 7.48 4.82 12.41
C GLY A 330 6.94 4.19 11.13
N GLU A 331 6.32 4.98 10.25
CA GLU A 331 5.85 4.50 8.94
C GLU A 331 6.98 3.93 8.07
N GLU A 332 8.17 4.53 8.11
CA GLU A 332 9.35 4.02 7.41
C GLU A 332 9.82 2.67 7.98
N ALA A 333 9.90 2.56 9.31
CA ALA A 333 10.22 1.30 9.99
C ALA A 333 9.19 0.20 9.68
N HIS A 334 7.89 0.52 9.76
CA HIS A 334 6.80 -0.40 9.42
C HIS A 334 6.91 -0.93 8.00
N LYS A 335 7.16 -0.06 7.01
CA LYS A 335 7.33 -0.49 5.61
C LYS A 335 8.50 -1.46 5.42
N LEU A 336 9.61 -1.24 6.13
CA LEU A 336 10.78 -2.12 6.06
C LEU A 336 10.49 -3.48 6.71
N ILE A 337 9.85 -3.48 7.89
CA ILE A 337 9.44 -4.69 8.59
C ILE A 337 8.45 -5.49 7.74
N ASP A 338 7.45 -4.83 7.15
CA ASP A 338 6.46 -5.47 6.28
C ASP A 338 7.10 -6.07 5.03
N ALA A 339 8.03 -5.35 4.40
CA ALA A 339 8.77 -5.86 3.25
C ALA A 339 9.58 -7.10 3.62
N GLN A 340 10.23 -7.11 4.78
CA GLN A 340 10.96 -8.26 5.31
C GLN A 340 10.03 -9.45 5.60
N ARG A 341 8.95 -9.23 6.36
CA ARG A 341 7.96 -10.26 6.70
C ARG A 341 7.36 -10.87 5.45
N ARG A 342 7.04 -10.05 4.45
CA ARG A 342 6.54 -10.53 3.15
C ARG A 342 7.56 -11.41 2.44
N ARG A 343 8.83 -11.02 2.39
CA ARG A 343 9.90 -11.86 1.79
C ARG A 343 10.06 -13.19 2.53
N GLN A 344 9.97 -13.19 3.86
CA GLN A 344 10.05 -14.40 4.67
C GLN A 344 8.84 -15.32 4.45
N ALA A 345 7.63 -14.76 4.47
CA ALA A 345 6.40 -15.51 4.22
C ALA A 345 6.36 -16.07 2.79
N ASP A 346 6.87 -15.32 1.81
CA ASP A 346 7.01 -15.79 0.43
C ASP A 346 7.92 -17.01 0.34
N LYS A 347 9.03 -17.07 1.10
CA LYS A 347 9.88 -18.27 1.20
C LYS A 347 9.13 -19.46 1.78
N VAL A 348 8.26 -19.25 2.77
CA VAL A 348 7.41 -20.31 3.35
C VAL A 348 6.43 -20.82 2.31
N VAL A 349 5.70 -19.93 1.63
CA VAL A 349 4.82 -20.30 0.52
C VAL A 349 5.58 -21.05 -0.56
N ASP A 350 6.79 -20.58 -0.91
CA ASP A 350 7.60 -21.21 -1.94
C ASP A 350 8.07 -22.61 -1.56
N ARG A 351 8.28 -22.87 -0.27
CA ARG A 351 8.61 -24.22 0.22
C ARG A 351 7.39 -25.14 0.19
N PHE A 352 6.26 -24.68 0.71
CA PHE A 352 5.02 -25.48 0.79
C PHE A 352 4.38 -25.73 -0.58
N GLN A 353 4.56 -24.84 -1.58
CA GLN A 353 4.10 -25.07 -2.95
C GLN A 353 4.71 -26.35 -3.54
N TRP A 354 5.99 -26.64 -3.24
CA TRP A 354 6.71 -27.80 -3.79
C TRP A 354 6.62 -29.03 -2.89
N ILE A 355 6.54 -28.87 -1.56
CA ILE A 355 6.26 -30.00 -0.65
C ILE A 355 4.88 -30.62 -0.99
N GLY A 356 3.87 -29.79 -1.21
CA GLY A 356 2.54 -30.25 -1.61
C GLY A 356 2.57 -31.04 -2.92
N ALA A 357 3.38 -30.63 -3.90
CA ALA A 357 3.50 -31.31 -5.18
C ALA A 357 4.07 -32.74 -5.07
N GLY A 358 5.07 -32.96 -4.20
CA GLY A 358 5.68 -34.27 -4.00
C GLY A 358 4.78 -35.28 -3.25
N VAL A 359 3.99 -34.80 -2.28
CA VAL A 359 3.06 -35.66 -1.53
C VAL A 359 1.81 -36.02 -2.36
N ILE A 360 1.32 -35.09 -3.19
CA ILE A 360 0.10 -35.26 -3.99
C ILE A 360 0.34 -36.11 -5.25
N ALA A 361 1.57 -36.13 -5.78
CA ALA A 361 1.93 -36.92 -6.96
C ALA A 361 1.85 -38.45 -6.76
N VAL A 362 1.85 -38.91 -5.50
CA VAL A 362 1.85 -40.33 -5.12
C VAL A 362 0.42 -40.87 -4.87
N THR A 363 -0.61 -40.03 -4.85
CA THR A 363 -2.01 -40.44 -4.57
C THR A 363 -2.93 -40.28 -5.78
N PRO A 364 -3.67 -41.32 -6.22
CA PRO A 364 -4.58 -41.25 -7.36
C PRO A 364 -5.83 -40.41 -6.99
N LEU A 365 -5.99 -39.28 -7.68
CA LEU A 365 -6.97 -38.20 -7.49
C LEU A 365 -8.47 -38.59 -7.66
N PRO A 366 -9.47 -37.83 -7.12
CA PRO A 366 -9.79 -36.43 -7.52
C PRO A 366 -10.52 -35.53 -6.48
N VAL A 367 -9.93 -34.40 -6.09
CA VAL A 367 -10.60 -33.22 -5.43
C VAL A 367 -11.25 -33.43 -4.05
N VAL A 368 -11.56 -34.66 -3.62
CA VAL A 368 -12.43 -34.91 -2.44
C VAL A 368 -11.69 -35.06 -1.13
N ASP A 369 -10.38 -35.35 -1.11
CA ASP A 369 -9.61 -35.42 0.14
C ASP A 369 -8.77 -34.16 0.42
N LEU A 370 -9.45 -33.01 0.34
CA LEU A 370 -8.94 -31.71 0.80
C LEU A 370 -8.45 -31.77 2.27
N LEU A 371 -8.86 -32.79 3.03
CA LEU A 371 -8.49 -33.03 4.43
C LEU A 371 -7.05 -33.56 4.58
N ALA A 372 -6.56 -34.41 3.66
CA ALA A 372 -5.18 -34.90 3.69
C ALA A 372 -4.17 -33.78 3.41
N THR A 373 -4.54 -32.79 2.58
CA THR A 373 -3.73 -31.59 2.30
C THR A 373 -3.97 -30.46 3.30
N ALA A 374 -5.08 -30.48 4.05
CA ALA A 374 -5.41 -29.45 5.03
C ALA A 374 -4.37 -29.34 6.14
N ALA A 375 -3.72 -30.44 6.57
CA ALA A 375 -2.69 -30.40 7.60
C ALA A 375 -1.40 -29.70 7.13
N VAL A 376 -0.94 -30.02 5.92
CA VAL A 376 0.24 -29.38 5.30
C VAL A 376 -0.02 -27.90 5.04
N ASN A 377 -1.22 -27.57 4.54
CA ASN A 377 -1.63 -26.19 4.32
C ASN A 377 -1.87 -25.42 5.64
N ALA A 378 -2.36 -26.08 6.70
CA ALA A 378 -2.51 -25.48 8.03
C ALA A 378 -1.15 -25.11 8.62
N GLN A 379 -0.14 -25.98 8.46
CA GLN A 379 1.22 -25.67 8.91
C GLN A 379 1.79 -24.45 8.18
N MET A 380 1.59 -24.34 6.86
CA MET A 380 1.96 -23.13 6.11
C MET A 380 1.32 -21.89 6.71
N ILE A 381 0.01 -21.93 7.01
CA ILE A 381 -0.73 -20.80 7.60
C ILE A 381 -0.17 -20.45 8.99
N VAL A 382 0.10 -21.43 9.83
CA VAL A 382 0.67 -21.22 11.17
C VAL A 382 2.08 -20.62 11.08
N GLU A 383 2.92 -21.11 10.17
CA GLU A 383 4.26 -20.56 9.97
C GLU A 383 4.23 -19.13 9.43
N ILE A 384 3.33 -18.82 8.49
CA ILE A 384 3.12 -17.44 8.03
C ILE A 384 2.60 -16.58 9.20
N GLY A 385 1.64 -17.07 9.98
CA GLY A 385 1.10 -16.36 11.15
C GLY A 385 2.20 -15.97 12.14
N LYS A 386 3.13 -16.88 12.44
CA LYS A 386 4.30 -16.61 13.29
C LYS A 386 5.19 -15.48 12.76
N ILE A 387 5.38 -15.39 11.44
CA ILE A 387 6.17 -14.31 10.81
C ILE A 387 5.53 -12.93 11.04
N TYR A 388 4.19 -12.88 11.07
CA TYR A 388 3.42 -11.66 11.36
C TYR A 388 3.14 -11.46 12.86
N GLY A 389 3.70 -12.29 13.75
CA GLY A 389 3.49 -12.20 15.19
C GLY A 389 2.09 -12.67 15.65
N CYS A 390 1.37 -13.41 14.81
CA CYS A 390 0.07 -14.00 15.15
C CYS A 390 0.27 -15.40 15.73
N GLU A 391 -0.15 -15.62 16.97
CA GLU A 391 -0.16 -16.95 17.58
C GLU A 391 -1.36 -17.75 17.08
N LEU A 392 -1.13 -18.65 16.12
CA LEU A 392 -2.13 -19.62 15.67
C LEU A 392 -1.76 -21.02 16.10
N ASN A 393 -2.75 -21.74 16.62
CA ASN A 393 -2.67 -23.18 16.79
C ASN A 393 -3.00 -23.89 15.47
N MET A 394 -2.71 -25.19 15.41
CA MET A 394 -2.93 -26.00 14.20
C MET A 394 -4.42 -26.07 13.81
N GLU A 395 -5.32 -26.06 14.79
CA GLU A 395 -6.77 -26.15 14.56
C GLU A 395 -7.30 -24.93 13.79
N ARG A 396 -6.99 -23.72 14.25
CA ARG A 396 -7.35 -22.48 13.53
C ARG A 396 -6.68 -22.40 12.15
N GLY A 397 -5.43 -22.88 12.04
CA GLY A 397 -4.76 -23.02 10.76
C GLY A 397 -5.55 -23.91 9.79
N LYS A 398 -6.09 -25.04 10.28
CA LYS A 398 -6.92 -25.96 9.49
C LYS A 398 -8.25 -25.34 9.10
N GLU A 399 -8.92 -24.61 9.99
CA GLU A 399 -10.16 -23.88 9.70
C GLU A 399 -9.98 -22.85 8.57
N LEU A 400 -8.91 -22.06 8.64
CA LEU A 400 -8.56 -21.10 7.60
C LEU A 400 -8.22 -21.81 6.27
N ALA A 401 -7.44 -22.90 6.32
CA ALA A 401 -7.13 -23.69 5.12
C ALA A 401 -8.40 -24.25 4.46
N MET A 402 -9.33 -24.80 5.24
CA MET A 402 -10.60 -25.32 4.74
C MET A 402 -11.46 -24.22 4.11
N SER A 403 -11.52 -23.05 4.75
CA SER A 403 -12.30 -21.91 4.26
C SER A 403 -11.73 -21.35 2.94
N LEU A 404 -10.41 -21.23 2.84
CA LEU A 404 -9.72 -20.82 1.62
C LEU A 404 -9.96 -21.80 0.48
N ALA A 405 -9.88 -23.10 0.78
CA ALA A 405 -10.06 -24.11 -0.23
C ALA A 405 -11.51 -24.21 -0.73
N LYS A 406 -12.51 -24.07 0.16
CA LYS A 406 -13.92 -23.89 -0.23
C LYS A 406 -14.10 -22.65 -1.10
N THR A 407 -13.45 -21.55 -0.76
CA THR A 407 -13.54 -20.29 -1.51
C THR A 407 -12.94 -20.43 -2.90
N LEU A 408 -11.73 -20.99 -3.03
CA LEU A 408 -11.07 -21.30 -4.30
C LEU A 408 -11.94 -22.18 -5.21
N ALA A 409 -12.60 -23.19 -4.64
CA ALA A 409 -13.53 -24.05 -5.36
C ALA A 409 -14.79 -23.29 -5.81
N SER A 410 -15.42 -22.54 -4.90
CA SER A 410 -16.65 -21.79 -5.17
C SER A 410 -16.48 -20.71 -6.25
N LEU A 411 -15.28 -20.12 -6.35
CA LEU A 411 -14.94 -19.11 -7.35
C LEU A 411 -14.53 -19.71 -8.71
N GLY A 412 -14.52 -21.04 -8.85
CA GLY A 412 -14.06 -21.72 -10.06
C GLY A 412 -12.55 -21.60 -10.32
N ILE A 413 -11.77 -21.13 -9.34
CA ILE A 413 -10.32 -20.95 -9.47
C ILE A 413 -9.63 -22.30 -9.62
N VAL A 414 -10.10 -23.34 -8.91
CA VAL A 414 -9.57 -24.70 -9.04
C VAL A 414 -9.66 -25.19 -10.50
N ALA A 415 -10.84 -25.10 -11.10
CA ALA A 415 -11.04 -25.48 -12.50
C ALA A 415 -10.25 -24.59 -13.47
N GLY A 416 -10.16 -23.29 -13.18
CA GLY A 416 -9.38 -22.33 -13.96
C GLY A 416 -7.88 -22.66 -13.97
N VAL A 417 -7.30 -23.01 -12.81
CA VAL A 417 -5.89 -23.39 -12.68
C VAL A 417 -5.59 -24.68 -13.44
N ILE A 418 -6.43 -25.71 -13.29
CA ILE A 418 -6.25 -26.97 -14.03
C ILE A 418 -6.21 -26.69 -15.54
N LYS A 419 -7.18 -25.92 -16.06
CA LYS A 419 -7.21 -25.54 -17.48
C LYS A 419 -5.94 -24.81 -17.92
N LEU A 420 -5.48 -23.83 -17.13
CA LEU A 420 -4.25 -23.09 -17.42
C LEU A 420 -3.02 -23.99 -17.46
N VAL A 421 -2.88 -24.87 -16.47
CA VAL A 421 -1.74 -25.80 -16.34
C VAL A 421 -1.76 -26.83 -17.46
N THR A 422 -2.92 -27.40 -17.80
CA THR A 422 -3.08 -28.30 -18.94
C THR A 422 -2.65 -27.64 -20.24
N THR A 423 -3.12 -26.43 -20.54
CA THR A 423 -2.73 -25.70 -21.76
C THR A 423 -1.23 -25.39 -21.78
N ALA A 424 -0.62 -25.08 -20.63
CA ALA A 424 0.80 -24.78 -20.55
C ALA A 424 1.70 -26.02 -20.70
N LEU A 425 1.30 -27.17 -20.14
CA LEU A 425 2.08 -28.41 -20.16
C LEU A 425 1.94 -29.20 -21.48
N GLN A 426 0.78 -29.13 -22.15
CA GLN A 426 0.53 -29.80 -23.43
C GLN A 426 1.49 -29.40 -24.55
N LEU A 427 2.21 -28.28 -24.40
CA LEU A 427 3.16 -27.79 -25.41
C LEU A 427 4.50 -28.53 -25.39
N ASN A 428 4.84 -29.31 -24.34
CA ASN A 428 6.21 -29.80 -24.13
C ASN A 428 6.37 -31.27 -23.65
N ILE A 429 5.30 -32.06 -23.39
CA ILE A 429 5.42 -33.36 -22.66
C ILE A 429 4.58 -34.48 -23.31
N ALA A 430 5.10 -35.71 -23.30
CA ALA A 430 4.45 -36.93 -23.81
C ALA A 430 3.22 -37.38 -23.00
N THR A 431 2.23 -37.97 -23.67
CA THR A 431 0.81 -38.10 -23.25
C THR A 431 0.52 -38.83 -21.94
N PHE A 432 1.37 -39.76 -21.49
CA PHE A 432 1.13 -40.58 -20.28
C PHE A 432 1.59 -39.88 -18.98
N LEU A 433 2.62 -39.05 -19.03
CA LEU A 433 3.14 -38.29 -17.88
C LEU A 433 2.28 -37.06 -17.53
N VAL A 434 1.38 -36.68 -18.44
CA VAL A 434 0.59 -35.45 -18.38
C VAL A 434 -0.35 -35.43 -17.18
N SER A 435 -0.98 -36.53 -16.81
CA SER A 435 -2.00 -36.54 -15.75
C SER A 435 -1.43 -36.31 -14.36
N LYS A 436 -0.40 -37.06 -13.92
CA LYS A 436 0.22 -36.87 -12.60
C LYS A 436 0.93 -35.51 -12.49
N ALA A 437 1.58 -35.08 -13.57
CA ALA A 437 2.21 -33.76 -13.67
C ALA A 437 1.20 -32.60 -13.53
N ILE A 438 0.10 -32.61 -14.28
CA ILE A 438 -0.94 -31.57 -14.19
C ILE A 438 -1.45 -31.44 -12.75
N GLN A 439 -1.64 -32.56 -12.07
CA GLN A 439 -2.18 -32.59 -10.71
C GLN A 439 -1.22 -31.98 -9.70
N GLY A 440 0.05 -32.39 -9.71
CA GLY A 440 1.08 -31.83 -8.83
C GLY A 440 1.32 -30.33 -9.09
N VAL A 441 1.38 -29.93 -10.35
CA VAL A 441 1.61 -28.53 -10.75
C VAL A 441 0.40 -27.64 -10.42
N SER A 442 -0.83 -28.14 -10.63
CA SER A 442 -2.05 -27.41 -10.25
C SER A 442 -2.16 -27.25 -8.74
N ALA A 443 -1.83 -28.29 -7.96
CA ALA A 443 -1.82 -28.21 -6.51
C ALA A 443 -0.81 -27.19 -6.00
N ALA A 444 0.42 -27.20 -6.53
CA ALA A 444 1.45 -26.21 -6.20
C ALA A 444 0.97 -24.78 -6.48
N TYR A 445 0.33 -24.55 -7.63
CA TYR A 445 -0.18 -23.24 -8.01
C TYR A 445 -1.32 -22.78 -7.10
N LEU A 446 -2.25 -23.67 -6.73
CA LEU A 446 -3.33 -23.37 -5.79
C LEU A 446 -2.80 -23.07 -4.39
N THR A 447 -1.83 -23.84 -3.90
CA THR A 447 -1.14 -23.59 -2.62
C THR A 447 -0.48 -22.22 -2.63
N ARG A 448 0.12 -21.81 -3.74
CA ARG A 448 0.67 -20.46 -3.89
C ARG A 448 -0.39 -19.38 -3.78
N ILE A 449 -1.52 -19.50 -4.46
CA ILE A 449 -2.62 -18.52 -4.37
C ILE A 449 -3.14 -18.44 -2.93
N ALA A 450 -3.37 -19.59 -2.29
CA ALA A 450 -3.81 -19.65 -0.90
C ALA A 450 -2.80 -18.97 0.03
N GLY A 451 -1.51 -19.30 -0.09
CA GLY A 451 -0.43 -18.70 0.69
C GLY A 451 -0.33 -17.18 0.51
N LYS A 452 -0.42 -16.68 -0.74
CA LYS A 452 -0.45 -15.23 -1.02
C LYS A 452 -1.69 -14.54 -0.45
N SER A 453 -2.82 -15.23 -0.40
CA SER A 453 -4.06 -14.71 0.20
C SER A 453 -3.95 -14.63 1.73
N VAL A 454 -3.36 -15.65 2.35
CA VAL A 454 -3.08 -15.70 3.80
C VAL A 454 -2.07 -14.62 4.22
N ILE A 455 -1.06 -14.38 3.40
CA ILE A 455 -0.13 -13.26 3.60
C ILE A 455 -0.91 -11.94 3.67
N GLU A 456 -1.88 -11.73 2.77
CA GLU A 456 -2.67 -10.50 2.76
C GLU A 456 -3.60 -10.39 3.98
N TYR A 457 -4.17 -11.51 4.43
CA TYR A 457 -4.96 -11.60 5.67
C TYR A 457 -4.15 -11.17 6.90
N PHE A 458 -2.94 -11.69 7.06
CA PHE A 458 -2.09 -11.30 8.19
C PHE A 458 -1.49 -9.89 8.08
N ARG A 459 -1.34 -9.36 6.86
CA ARG A 459 -0.95 -7.96 6.63
C ARG A 459 -2.04 -6.96 7.00
N HIS A 460 -3.29 -7.40 7.06
CA HIS A 460 -4.44 -6.60 7.48
C HIS A 460 -4.94 -7.04 8.86
N ASP A 461 -4.03 -7.36 9.78
CA ASP A 461 -4.35 -7.68 11.18
C ASP A 461 -5.41 -8.79 11.35
N GLN A 462 -5.32 -9.84 10.52
CA GLN A 462 -6.27 -10.97 10.52
C GLN A 462 -7.67 -10.57 10.03
N ASP A 463 -7.75 -9.63 9.10
CA ASP A 463 -8.96 -9.24 8.40
C ASP A 463 -8.80 -9.48 6.88
N TRP A 464 -9.89 -9.88 6.23
CA TRP A 464 -9.97 -10.00 4.77
C TRP A 464 -10.39 -8.68 4.10
N GLY A 465 -10.86 -7.70 4.87
CA GLY A 465 -11.40 -6.43 4.40
C GLY A 465 -12.85 -6.52 3.91
N ASP A 466 -13.40 -5.41 3.44
CA ASP A 466 -14.82 -5.26 3.08
C ASP A 466 -15.31 -6.28 2.04
N GLY A 467 -14.43 -6.71 1.13
CA GLY A 467 -14.71 -7.71 0.10
C GLY A 467 -14.67 -9.17 0.57
N GLY A 468 -14.20 -9.39 1.81
CA GLY A 468 -14.01 -10.71 2.38
C GLY A 468 -12.97 -11.57 1.64
N MET A 469 -12.89 -12.83 2.05
CA MET A 469 -11.90 -13.79 1.55
C MET A 469 -12.02 -14.01 0.03
N ALA A 470 -13.23 -13.98 -0.52
CA ALA A 470 -13.47 -14.22 -1.94
C ALA A 470 -12.78 -13.18 -2.83
N GLU A 471 -12.89 -11.90 -2.49
CA GLU A 471 -12.26 -10.82 -3.25
C GLU A 471 -10.72 -10.94 -3.20
N VAL A 472 -10.16 -11.17 -2.02
CA VAL A 472 -8.71 -11.32 -1.83
C VAL A 472 -8.18 -12.49 -2.67
N VAL A 473 -8.82 -13.66 -2.57
CA VAL A 473 -8.44 -14.86 -3.31
C VAL A 473 -8.53 -14.64 -4.82
N GLN A 474 -9.62 -14.02 -5.31
CA GLN A 474 -9.79 -13.71 -6.73
C GLN A 474 -8.71 -12.74 -7.23
N ARG A 475 -8.39 -11.70 -6.45
CA ARG A 475 -7.33 -10.74 -6.76
C ARG A 475 -5.97 -11.42 -6.86
N GLN A 476 -5.63 -12.30 -5.90
CA GLN A 476 -4.37 -13.04 -5.94
C GLN A 476 -4.30 -13.98 -7.15
N PHE A 477 -5.40 -14.64 -7.51
CA PHE A 477 -5.44 -15.45 -8.72
C PHE A 477 -5.18 -14.62 -9.98
N GLN A 478 -5.82 -13.46 -10.13
CA GLN A 478 -5.62 -12.57 -11.29
C GLN A 478 -4.17 -12.06 -11.39
N LEU A 479 -3.56 -11.68 -10.26
CA LEU A 479 -2.17 -11.21 -10.22
C LEU A 479 -1.19 -12.31 -10.64
N ASN A 480 -1.44 -13.55 -10.23
CA ASN A 480 -0.60 -14.70 -10.61
C ASN A 480 -0.94 -15.25 -12.01
N ARG A 481 -2.02 -14.81 -12.68
CA ARG A 481 -2.33 -15.23 -14.07
C ARG A 481 -1.55 -14.45 -15.14
N ARG A 482 -0.78 -13.42 -14.77
CA ARG A 482 -0.02 -12.61 -15.74
C ARG A 482 1.02 -13.46 -16.48
N GLY A 483 1.17 -13.22 -17.79
CA GLY A 483 1.92 -14.10 -18.69
C GLY A 483 3.38 -14.35 -18.29
N GLU A 484 4.09 -13.35 -17.75
CA GLU A 484 5.47 -13.52 -17.28
C GLU A 484 5.57 -14.47 -16.07
N PHE A 485 4.63 -14.36 -15.13
CA PHE A 485 4.62 -15.21 -13.94
C PHE A 485 4.35 -16.67 -14.30
N VAL A 486 3.33 -16.92 -15.13
CA VAL A 486 2.96 -18.29 -15.53
C VAL A 486 4.12 -18.97 -16.25
N LYS A 487 4.84 -18.26 -17.11
CA LYS A 487 6.04 -18.79 -17.78
C LYS A 487 7.13 -19.22 -16.79
N ALA A 488 7.46 -18.35 -15.83
CA ALA A 488 8.46 -18.65 -14.80
C ALA A 488 8.03 -19.84 -13.94
N PHE A 489 6.78 -19.87 -13.51
CA PHE A 489 6.23 -20.95 -12.70
C PHE A 489 6.24 -22.30 -13.43
N VAL A 490 5.84 -22.33 -14.71
CA VAL A 490 5.84 -23.57 -15.51
C VAL A 490 7.26 -24.10 -15.69
N LYS A 491 8.25 -23.22 -15.89
CA LYS A 491 9.66 -23.61 -15.96
C LYS A 491 10.11 -24.30 -14.67
N ASP A 492 9.82 -23.71 -13.51
CA ASP A 492 10.17 -24.30 -12.22
C ASP A 492 9.40 -25.62 -11.97
N ALA A 493 8.15 -25.68 -12.41
CA ALA A 493 7.30 -26.86 -12.29
C ALA A 493 7.81 -28.05 -13.11
N ILE A 494 8.34 -27.80 -14.32
CA ILE A 494 8.96 -28.85 -15.14
C ILE A 494 10.14 -29.48 -14.39
N ALA A 495 11.07 -28.64 -13.91
CA ALA A 495 12.28 -29.11 -13.23
C ALA A 495 11.98 -29.84 -11.90
N ARG A 496 10.98 -29.38 -11.13
CA ARG A 496 10.73 -29.87 -9.76
C ARG A 496 9.68 -30.97 -9.65
N VAL A 497 8.79 -31.10 -10.64
CA VAL A 497 7.65 -32.03 -10.59
C VAL A 497 7.62 -32.95 -11.81
N VAL A 498 7.79 -32.41 -13.01
CA VAL A 498 7.65 -33.19 -14.25
C VAL A 498 8.84 -34.13 -14.47
N GLU A 499 10.07 -33.61 -14.40
CA GLU A 499 11.29 -34.39 -14.64
C GLU A 499 11.46 -35.56 -13.64
N PRO A 500 11.23 -35.38 -12.31
CA PRO A 500 11.29 -36.49 -11.36
C PRO A 500 10.23 -37.58 -11.62
N LEU A 501 9.03 -37.19 -12.04
CA LEU A 501 7.96 -38.14 -12.36
C LEU A 501 8.25 -38.93 -13.64
N ALA A 502 8.87 -38.30 -14.63
CA ALA A 502 9.35 -38.97 -15.84
C ALA A 502 10.36 -40.07 -15.49
N ALA A 503 11.36 -39.74 -14.67
CA ALA A 503 12.38 -40.69 -14.23
C ALA A 503 11.80 -41.87 -13.42
N GLN A 504 10.80 -41.64 -12.56
CA GLN A 504 10.14 -42.70 -11.80
C GLN A 504 9.35 -43.66 -12.71
N SER A 505 8.66 -43.14 -13.72
CA SER A 505 7.90 -43.98 -14.66
C SER A 505 8.78 -44.88 -15.53
N GLU A 506 9.98 -44.41 -15.90
CA GLU A 506 10.95 -45.23 -16.64
C GLU A 506 11.52 -46.38 -15.79
N VAL A 507 11.64 -46.18 -14.47
CA VAL A 507 12.06 -47.23 -13.52
C VAL A 507 10.94 -48.26 -13.31
N GLU A 508 9.69 -47.81 -13.15
CA GLU A 508 8.51 -48.67 -13.00
C GLU A 508 8.31 -49.56 -14.24
N TYR A 509 8.45 -49.00 -15.44
CA TYR A 509 8.42 -49.77 -16.70
C TYR A 509 9.56 -50.78 -16.82
N LYS A 510 10.76 -50.46 -16.32
CA LYS A 510 11.91 -51.36 -16.34
C LYS A 510 11.73 -52.55 -15.40
N CYS A 511 11.16 -52.33 -14.20
CA CYS A 511 10.84 -53.39 -13.27
C CYS A 511 9.72 -54.31 -13.80
N GLU A 512 8.68 -53.77 -14.43
CA GLU A 512 7.62 -54.60 -15.06
C GLU A 512 8.14 -55.47 -16.22
N LEU A 513 9.15 -55.01 -16.97
CA LEU A 513 9.78 -55.77 -18.05
C LEU A 513 10.71 -56.90 -17.53
N GLU A 514 11.29 -56.76 -16.34
CA GLU A 514 12.11 -57.81 -15.70
C GLU A 514 11.26 -58.90 -15.02
N GLU A 515 9.99 -58.64 -14.70
CA GLU A 515 9.06 -59.60 -14.07
C GLU A 515 8.27 -60.48 -15.07
N ILE A 516 8.46 -60.31 -16.39
CA ILE A 516 7.84 -61.19 -17.39
C ILE A 516 8.51 -62.59 -17.32
N PRO A 517 7.81 -63.69 -16.96
CA PRO A 517 8.42 -65.01 -16.91
C PRO A 517 8.81 -65.46 -18.33
N GLN A 518 10.07 -65.84 -18.53
CA GLN A 518 10.49 -66.48 -19.79
C GLN A 518 9.66 -67.76 -20.02
N PRO A 519 9.27 -68.07 -21.28
CA PRO A 519 8.52 -69.28 -21.56
C PRO A 519 9.34 -70.52 -21.19
N ILE A 520 8.75 -71.38 -20.37
CA ILE A 520 9.33 -72.63 -19.88
C ILE A 520 9.66 -73.55 -21.06
N THR A 521 10.93 -73.66 -21.42
CA THR A 521 11.45 -74.75 -22.26
C THR A 521 11.49 -76.02 -21.42
N LYS A 522 10.59 -76.97 -21.69
CA LYS A 522 10.62 -78.31 -21.09
C LYS A 522 11.81 -79.11 -21.64
N PRO A 523 12.54 -79.90 -20.81
CA PRO A 523 13.60 -80.78 -21.30
C PRO A 523 13.02 -82.00 -22.04
N GLN A 524 13.71 -82.45 -23.08
CA GLN A 524 13.43 -83.69 -23.80
C GLN A 524 13.70 -84.90 -22.90
N THR A 525 12.73 -85.82 -22.80
CA THR A 525 12.89 -87.17 -22.25
C THR A 525 12.82 -88.19 -23.39
N GLU A 526 13.79 -89.11 -23.41
CA GLU A 526 13.87 -90.28 -24.31
C GLU A 526 12.59 -91.14 -24.27
N PRO A 527 12.22 -91.82 -25.38
CA PRO A 527 11.05 -92.68 -25.41
C PRO A 527 11.40 -94.16 -25.11
N GLU A 528 10.62 -94.79 -24.22
CA GLU A 528 10.50 -96.26 -24.14
C GLU A 528 9.43 -96.76 -25.13
N PRO A 529 9.55 -98.00 -25.63
CA PRO A 529 8.94 -98.40 -26.90
C PRO A 529 7.51 -98.90 -26.72
N ILE A 530 6.60 -98.44 -27.59
CA ILE A 530 5.34 -99.14 -27.84
C ILE A 530 5.29 -99.53 -29.32
N ASN A 531 5.16 -100.84 -29.48
CA ASN A 531 5.17 -101.62 -30.69
C ASN A 531 3.73 -101.80 -31.17
N TYR A 532 3.33 -101.20 -32.30
CA TYR A 532 2.44 -101.84 -33.29
C TYR A 532 2.38 -101.03 -34.62
N HIS A 533 2.75 -101.73 -35.69
CA HIS A 533 2.57 -101.44 -37.13
C HIS A 533 1.09 -101.60 -37.56
N PRO A 534 0.69 -101.42 -38.84
CA PRO A 534 0.72 -100.25 -39.71
C PRO A 534 -0.68 -99.95 -40.31
N GLN A 535 -0.90 -98.75 -40.86
CA GLN A 535 -1.66 -98.66 -42.12
C GLN A 535 -1.47 -97.31 -42.80
N ASP A 536 -1.18 -97.44 -44.09
CA ASP A 536 -0.92 -96.41 -45.09
C ASP A 536 -2.16 -95.52 -45.32
N ASP A 537 -1.94 -94.24 -45.67
CA ASP A 537 -2.56 -93.64 -46.87
C ASP A 537 -2.07 -92.20 -47.11
N TRP A 538 -1.18 -92.08 -48.10
CA TRP A 538 -1.18 -91.19 -49.27
C TRP A 538 -1.70 -89.73 -49.23
N GLU A 539 -0.86 -88.89 -49.87
CA GLU A 539 -1.18 -87.78 -50.81
C GLU A 539 -1.15 -86.29 -50.35
N MET A 540 0.00 -85.66 -50.64
CA MET A 540 0.20 -84.55 -51.60
C MET A 540 -0.98 -83.62 -51.92
N GLY A 541 -0.77 -82.29 -51.75
CA GLY A 541 -1.74 -81.31 -52.24
C GLY A 541 -1.34 -79.84 -52.14
N ASN A 542 -0.28 -79.45 -52.82
CA ASN A 542 0.12 -78.07 -53.10
C ASN A 542 -1.01 -77.24 -53.73
N LYS A 543 -1.27 -76.01 -53.24
CA LYS A 543 -1.72 -74.86 -54.07
C LYS A 543 -1.66 -73.52 -53.33
N ASN A 544 -0.63 -72.74 -53.67
CA ASN A 544 -0.70 -71.36 -54.16
C ASN A 544 -2.05 -70.62 -54.00
N ARG A 545 -2.04 -69.42 -53.39
CA ARG A 545 -1.97 -68.11 -54.09
C ARG A 545 -2.40 -66.95 -53.17
N LYS A 546 -1.75 -65.80 -53.41
CA LYS A 546 -2.26 -64.41 -53.29
C LYS A 546 -2.36 -63.84 -51.86
N GLU A 547 -2.04 -62.59 -51.59
CA GLU A 547 -1.92 -61.40 -52.44
C GLU A 547 -1.00 -60.37 -51.76
N ASP A 548 -0.31 -59.60 -52.60
CA ASP A 548 0.76 -58.65 -52.30
C ASP A 548 0.29 -57.34 -51.62
N TRP A 549 1.15 -56.90 -50.69
CA TRP A 549 1.66 -55.56 -50.37
C TRP A 549 0.77 -54.31 -50.42
#